data_AF-A0A093GI19-F1
#
_entry.id   AF-A0A093GI19-F1
#
_cell.length_a   1.000
_cell.length_b   1.000
_cell.length_c   1.000
_cell.angle_alpha   90.00
_cell.angle_beta   90.00
_cell.angle_gamma   90.00
#
_symmetry.space_group_name_H-M   'P 1'
#
loop_
_entity.id
_entity.type
_entity.pdbx_description
1 polymer ?
#
loop_
_entity_poly.entity_id
_entity_poly.type
_entity_poly.pdbx_seq_one_letter_code
_entity_poly.pdbx_strand_id
1 'polypeptide(L)'
;DAQDPERLLQCPYNKQHQIRACRFPYHLVKCRKSHPEVAKQLATCPFSARHLVPQPGLGDHILSCSDRGLVEQDIVHQPWGSQRMAVSTWQAPPCEEDWEAALVTSPSPPFLSRATSAEKSQLPSRLRAPRSSPFPQVPWKS
;
A
#
# COMPACT_ATOMS: atom_id res chain seq x y z
N ASP A 1 16.86 -22.37 15.87
CA ASP A 1 15.98 -21.86 16.94
C ASP A 1 15.51 -20.41 16.86
N ALA A 2 16.38 -19.39 16.65
CA ALA A 2 15.93 -17.98 16.65
C ALA A 2 15.45 -17.45 15.27
N GLN A 3 15.94 -18.05 14.18
CA GLN A 3 15.60 -17.67 12.80
C GLN A 3 14.64 -18.65 12.11
N ASP A 4 13.98 -19.53 12.87
CA ASP A 4 12.98 -20.43 12.30
C ASP A 4 11.77 -19.62 11.79
N PRO A 5 11.46 -19.63 10.48
CA PRO A 5 10.35 -18.87 9.91
C PRO A 5 8.98 -19.35 10.40
N GLU A 6 8.87 -20.62 10.83
CA GLU A 6 7.61 -21.23 11.27
C GLU A 6 7.34 -21.05 12.76
N ARG A 7 8.32 -20.56 13.52
CA ARG A 7 8.18 -20.25 14.93
C ARG A 7 7.02 -19.28 15.16
N LEU A 8 6.15 -19.60 16.10
CA LEU A 8 5.04 -18.74 16.51
C LEU A 8 5.51 -17.65 17.48
N LEU A 9 5.16 -16.41 17.17
CA LEU A 9 5.41 -15.21 17.96
C LEU A 9 4.08 -14.64 18.46
N GLN A 10 4.04 -14.24 19.72
CA GLN A 10 2.86 -13.60 20.30
C GLN A 10 2.79 -12.13 19.88
N CYS A 11 1.61 -11.66 19.49
CA CYS A 11 1.42 -10.26 19.12
C CYS A 11 1.43 -9.34 20.37
N PRO A 12 2.18 -8.23 20.35
CA PRO A 12 2.19 -7.28 21.46
C PRO A 12 0.92 -6.42 21.55
N TYR A 13 0.15 -6.28 20.47
CA TYR A 13 -1.14 -5.58 20.48
C TYR A 13 -2.27 -6.44 21.07
N ASN A 14 -2.20 -7.76 20.87
CA ASN A 14 -3.18 -8.71 21.40
C ASN A 14 -2.52 -10.05 21.75
N LYS A 15 -2.58 -10.41 23.04
CA LYS A 15 -2.00 -11.64 23.59
C LYS A 15 -2.62 -12.93 23.03
N GLN A 16 -3.81 -12.86 22.45
CA GLN A 16 -4.51 -14.02 21.87
C GLN A 16 -3.95 -14.40 20.49
N HIS A 17 -3.21 -13.51 19.82
CA HIS A 17 -2.65 -13.79 18.51
C HIS A 17 -1.27 -14.46 18.62
N GLN A 18 -1.14 -15.64 18.01
CA GLN A 18 0.12 -16.32 17.76
C GLN A 18 0.34 -16.40 16.24
N ILE A 19 1.45 -15.84 15.76
CA ILE A 19 1.69 -15.60 14.34
C ILE A 19 3.08 -16.12 13.99
N ARG A 20 3.20 -16.83 12.87
CA ARG A 20 4.50 -17.30 12.37
C ARG A 20 5.46 -16.14 12.15
N ALA A 21 6.74 -16.34 12.46
CA ALA A 21 7.77 -15.32 12.35
C ALA A 21 7.82 -14.69 10.93
N CYS A 22 7.65 -15.52 9.89
CA CYS A 22 7.61 -15.07 8.49
C CYS A 22 6.44 -14.12 8.16
N ARG A 23 5.32 -14.20 8.88
CA ARG A 23 4.12 -13.36 8.68
C ARG A 23 4.03 -12.21 9.69
N PHE A 24 4.91 -12.19 10.69
CA PHE A 24 4.84 -11.26 11.82
C PHE A 24 4.84 -9.79 11.39
N PRO A 25 5.76 -9.30 10.53
CA PRO A 25 5.77 -7.88 10.12
C PRO A 25 4.46 -7.45 9.46
N TYR A 26 3.93 -8.29 8.57
CA TYR A 26 2.65 -8.05 7.90
C TYR A 26 1.48 -7.99 8.89
N HIS A 27 1.47 -8.91 9.86
CA HIS A 27 0.46 -8.92 10.92
C HIS A 27 0.49 -7.63 11.74
N LEU A 28 1.67 -7.16 12.14
CA LEU A 28 1.81 -5.95 12.95
C LEU A 28 1.19 -4.71 12.27
N VAL A 29 1.39 -4.54 10.96
CA VAL A 29 0.80 -3.41 10.21
C VAL A 29 -0.73 -3.40 10.27
N LYS A 30 -1.36 -4.58 10.17
CA LYS A 30 -2.83 -4.69 10.25
C LYS A 30 -3.33 -4.56 11.67
N CYS A 31 -2.72 -5.29 12.60
CA CYS A 31 -3.17 -5.37 13.98
C CYS A 31 -3.03 -4.02 14.69
N ARG A 32 -1.99 -3.24 14.36
CA ARG A 32 -1.82 -1.86 14.84
C ARG A 32 -3.04 -0.98 14.58
N LYS A 33 -3.70 -1.12 13.43
CA LYS A 33 -4.89 -0.32 13.07
C LYS A 33 -6.09 -0.65 13.95
N SER A 34 -6.21 -1.89 14.39
CA SER A 34 -7.29 -2.37 15.26
C SER A 34 -7.08 -2.06 16.74
N HIS A 35 -5.84 -1.74 17.16
CA HIS A 35 -5.47 -1.49 18.55
C HIS A 35 -4.74 -0.14 18.73
N PRO A 36 -5.41 1.00 18.45
CA PRO A 36 -4.77 2.32 18.46
C PRO A 36 -4.21 2.72 19.83
N GLU A 37 -4.87 2.34 20.93
CA GLU A 37 -4.44 2.71 22.28
C GLU A 37 -3.11 2.06 22.68
N VAL A 38 -2.91 0.79 22.33
CA VAL A 38 -1.64 0.09 22.55
C VAL A 38 -0.60 0.57 21.53
N ALA A 39 -1.02 0.88 20.30
CA ALA A 39 -0.15 1.39 19.26
C ALA A 39 0.47 2.75 19.58
N LYS A 40 -0.18 3.59 20.39
CA LYS A 40 0.40 4.86 20.88
C LYS A 40 1.55 4.63 21.87
N GLN A 41 1.53 3.50 22.58
CA GLN A 41 2.51 3.19 23.63
C GLN A 41 3.73 2.46 23.08
N LEU A 42 3.62 1.86 21.90
CA LEU A 42 4.67 1.06 21.27
C LEU A 42 5.26 1.79 20.06
N ALA A 43 6.59 1.74 19.93
CA ALA A 43 7.34 2.17 18.77
C ALA A 43 7.99 0.98 18.08
N THR A 44 8.15 1.07 16.76
CA THR A 44 8.86 0.07 15.96
C THR A 44 10.35 0.39 15.95
N CYS A 45 11.19 -0.61 16.16
CA CYS A 45 12.65 -0.48 16.01
C CYS A 45 13.03 -0.10 14.57
N PRO A 46 13.99 0.81 14.35
CA PRO A 46 14.46 1.14 13.01
C PRO A 46 15.20 -0.01 12.31
N PHE A 47 15.81 -0.92 13.07
CA PHE A 47 16.59 -2.03 12.51
C PHE A 47 15.75 -3.28 12.20
N SER A 48 14.55 -3.39 12.78
CA SER A 48 13.74 -4.60 12.68
C SER A 48 12.26 -4.29 12.85
N ALA A 49 11.49 -4.53 11.79
CA ALA A 49 10.04 -4.36 11.83
C ALA A 49 9.32 -5.33 12.78
N ARG A 50 10.02 -6.34 13.31
CA ARG A 50 9.51 -7.31 14.30
C ARG A 50 9.62 -6.80 15.73
N HIS A 51 10.53 -5.86 16.01
CA HIS A 51 10.74 -5.32 17.34
C HIS A 51 9.75 -4.18 17.60
N LEU A 52 8.87 -4.40 18.56
CA LEU A 52 7.97 -3.41 19.12
C LEU A 52 8.33 -3.18 20.57
N VAL A 53 8.67 -1.94 20.89
CA VAL A 53 9.24 -1.53 22.18
C VAL A 53 8.40 -0.39 22.73
N PRO A 54 8.18 -0.30 24.06
CA PRO A 54 7.56 0.88 24.65
C PRO A 54 8.29 2.16 24.20
N GLN A 55 7.53 3.19 23.80
CA GLN A 55 8.07 4.48 23.38
C GLN A 55 9.20 5.03 24.28
N PRO A 56 9.07 5.07 25.63
CA PRO A 56 10.12 5.62 26.47
C PRO A 56 11.41 4.78 26.47
N GLY A 57 11.34 3.48 26.19
CA GLY A 57 12.48 2.57 26.17
C GLY A 57 13.13 2.40 24.79
N LEU A 58 12.65 3.13 23.77
CA LEU A 58 13.16 2.97 22.41
C LEU A 58 14.65 3.37 22.30
N GLY A 59 15.09 4.40 23.01
CA GLY A 59 16.49 4.86 23.00
C GLY A 59 17.45 3.78 23.49
N ASP A 60 17.17 3.20 24.66
CA ASP A 60 17.98 2.12 25.24
C ASP A 60 17.96 0.87 24.35
N HIS A 61 16.81 0.57 23.74
CA HIS A 61 16.71 -0.51 22.78
C HIS A 61 17.60 -0.30 21.56
N ILE A 62 17.61 0.90 20.96
CA ILE A 62 18.44 1.19 19.78
C ILE A 62 19.92 0.95 20.08
N LEU A 63 20.40 1.30 21.28
CA LEU A 63 21.80 1.11 21.69
C LEU A 63 22.16 -0.36 21.86
N SER A 64 21.21 -1.20 22.28
CA SER A 64 21.40 -2.61 22.62
C SER A 64 20.78 -3.61 21.64
N CYS A 65 20.23 -3.13 20.52
CA CYS A 65 19.48 -3.97 19.58
C CYS A 65 20.40 -4.96 18.86
N SER A 66 20.09 -6.25 18.94
CA SER A 66 20.84 -7.32 18.27
C SER A 66 20.88 -7.17 16.75
N ASP A 67 19.80 -6.63 16.16
CA ASP A 67 19.70 -6.43 14.70
C ASP A 67 20.48 -5.19 14.20
N ARG A 68 21.06 -4.38 15.09
CA ARG A 68 21.80 -3.15 14.74
C ARG A 68 23.04 -3.43 13.87
N GLY A 69 23.81 -4.47 14.22
CA GLY A 69 25.06 -4.81 13.53
C GLY A 69 24.86 -5.27 12.08
N LEU A 70 23.68 -5.74 11.71
CA LEU A 70 23.36 -6.16 10.33
C LEU A 70 23.27 -4.96 9.37
N VAL A 71 22.77 -3.82 9.84
CA VAL A 71 22.63 -2.60 9.03
C VAL A 71 23.95 -1.85 8.92
N GLU A 72 24.72 -1.78 10.00
CA GLU A 72 26.03 -1.09 9.99
C GLU A 72 27.03 -1.74 9.02
N GLN A 73 26.98 -3.07 8.84
CA GLN A 73 27.82 -3.77 7.86
C GLN A 73 27.50 -3.39 6.41
N ASP A 74 26.23 -3.17 6.06
CA ASP A 74 25.81 -2.76 4.71
C ASP A 74 26.30 -1.34 4.38
N ILE A 75 26.31 -0.44 5.36
CA ILE A 75 26.78 0.95 5.21
C ILE A 75 28.31 1.00 5.08
N VAL A 76 29.04 0.20 5.86
CA VAL A 76 30.52 0.16 5.80
C VAL A 76 31.03 -0.46 4.50
N HIS A 77 30.28 -1.41 3.93
CA HIS A 77 30.64 -2.03 2.65
C HIS A 77 30.18 -1.22 1.42
N GLN A 78 29.37 -0.18 1.62
CA GLN A 78 29.00 0.77 0.58
C GLN A 78 29.92 2.01 0.66
N PRO A 79 30.87 2.19 -0.28
CA PRO A 79 31.61 3.43 -0.36
C PRO A 79 30.64 4.54 -0.77
N TRP A 80 30.16 5.28 0.24
CA TRP A 80 29.22 6.41 0.17
C TRP A 80 29.63 7.55 -0.79
N GLY A 81 30.80 7.46 -1.44
CA GLY A 81 31.33 8.49 -2.34
C GLY A 81 31.26 8.22 -3.84
N SER A 82 30.89 7.02 -4.33
CA SER A 82 31.07 6.73 -5.77
C SER A 82 29.93 5.98 -6.48
N GLN A 83 28.78 5.77 -5.85
CA GLN A 83 27.60 5.36 -6.60
C GLN A 83 26.81 6.60 -7.01
N ARG A 84 27.37 7.35 -7.98
CA ARG A 84 26.52 8.11 -8.90
C ARG A 84 25.65 7.04 -9.54
N MET A 85 24.41 6.88 -9.07
CA MET A 85 23.45 5.98 -9.71
C MET A 85 23.51 6.33 -11.20
N ALA A 86 23.98 5.39 -12.02
CA ALA A 86 24.01 5.59 -13.45
C ALA A 86 22.59 5.95 -13.83
N VAL A 87 22.40 7.17 -14.33
CA VAL A 87 21.09 7.63 -14.77
C VAL A 87 20.60 6.56 -15.74
N SER A 88 19.47 5.95 -15.38
CA SER A 88 18.82 4.94 -16.19
C SER A 88 18.75 5.44 -17.63
N THR A 89 19.47 4.80 -18.54
CA THR A 89 19.47 5.17 -19.98
C THR A 89 18.21 4.66 -20.67
N TRP A 90 17.24 4.14 -19.90
CA TRP A 90 15.98 3.67 -20.42
C TRP A 90 15.23 4.80 -21.13
N GLN A 91 15.00 4.59 -22.42
CA GLN A 91 14.08 5.38 -23.21
C GLN A 91 12.79 4.58 -23.33
N ALA A 92 11.66 5.23 -23.04
CA ALA A 92 10.36 4.64 -23.35
C ALA A 92 10.27 4.46 -24.87
N PRO A 93 9.90 3.26 -25.37
CA PRO A 93 9.64 3.08 -26.78
C PRO A 93 8.53 4.06 -27.25
N PRO A 94 8.55 4.49 -28.52
CA PRO A 94 7.49 5.33 -29.07
C PRO A 94 6.12 4.71 -28.79
N CYS A 95 5.23 5.47 -28.16
CA CYS A 95 3.86 5.06 -27.90
C CYS A 95 3.08 5.10 -29.22
N GLU A 96 3.00 3.98 -29.94
CA GLU A 96 2.27 3.87 -31.22
C GLU A 96 0.79 3.52 -31.06
N GLU A 97 0.35 3.18 -29.84
CA GLU A 97 -1.05 2.89 -29.52
C GLU A 97 -1.77 4.19 -29.12
N ASP A 98 -2.16 4.96 -30.14
CA ASP A 98 -3.11 6.06 -30.00
C ASP A 98 -4.53 5.48 -29.84
N TRP A 99 -4.97 5.34 -28.59
CA TRP A 99 -6.31 4.84 -28.25
C TRP A 99 -7.45 5.77 -28.73
N GLU A 100 -7.12 6.94 -29.28
CA GLU A 100 -8.07 7.90 -29.87
C GLU A 100 -8.20 7.75 -31.41
N ALA A 101 -7.36 6.95 -32.06
CA ALA A 101 -7.37 6.74 -33.51
C ALA A 101 -8.67 6.09 -34.03
N ALA A 102 -9.43 5.44 -33.15
CA ALA A 102 -10.72 4.84 -33.49
C ALA A 102 -11.88 5.86 -33.59
N LEU A 103 -11.68 7.14 -33.20
CA LEU A 103 -12.73 8.15 -33.20
C LEU A 103 -12.72 9.09 -34.42
N VAL A 104 -11.68 9.05 -35.27
CA VAL A 104 -11.51 10.01 -36.39
C VAL A 104 -11.81 9.41 -37.77
N THR A 105 -12.09 8.10 -37.87
CA THR A 105 -12.57 7.49 -39.13
C THR A 105 -14.06 7.12 -39.05
N SER A 106 -14.89 8.13 -38.81
CA SER A 106 -16.27 8.08 -39.27
C SER A 106 -16.53 9.40 -39.99
N PRO A 107 -16.71 9.42 -41.31
CA PRO A 107 -17.13 10.63 -41.99
C PRO A 107 -18.48 11.02 -41.39
N SER A 108 -18.48 12.12 -40.63
CA SER A 108 -19.69 12.68 -40.03
C SER A 108 -20.74 12.86 -41.14
N PRO A 109 -21.91 12.21 -41.08
CA PRO A 109 -22.99 12.55 -42.00
C PRO A 109 -23.42 14.00 -41.70
N PRO A 110 -23.82 14.75 -42.74
CA PRO A 110 -24.07 16.19 -42.63
C PRO A 110 -25.11 16.45 -41.56
N PHE A 111 -24.82 17.46 -40.75
CA PHE A 111 -25.58 17.94 -39.61
C PHE A 111 -27.06 18.14 -39.98
N LEU A 112 -27.90 17.14 -39.73
CA LEU A 112 -29.35 17.29 -39.72
C LEU A 112 -29.74 17.75 -38.33
N SER A 113 -30.00 19.05 -38.20
CA SER A 113 -30.60 19.65 -37.01
C SER A 113 -31.91 18.92 -36.68
N ARG A 114 -31.91 18.09 -35.63
CA ARG A 114 -33.13 17.53 -35.07
C ARG A 114 -33.14 17.76 -33.56
N ALA A 115 -34.27 18.33 -33.15
CA ALA A 115 -34.59 18.83 -31.83
C ALA A 115 -34.25 17.84 -30.70
N THR A 116 -33.92 18.43 -29.54
CA THR A 116 -33.69 17.72 -28.28
C THR A 116 -34.85 16.78 -27.96
N SER A 117 -34.61 15.48 -28.04
CA SER A 117 -35.40 14.49 -27.33
C SER A 117 -34.44 13.57 -26.61
N ALA A 118 -34.66 13.43 -25.30
CA ALA A 118 -33.84 12.66 -24.38
C ALA A 118 -33.78 11.18 -24.83
N GLU A 119 -32.66 10.76 -25.41
CA GLU A 119 -32.44 9.37 -25.76
C GLU A 119 -31.84 8.61 -24.58
N LYS A 120 -32.69 7.76 -24.01
CA LYS A 120 -32.44 6.94 -22.81
C LYS A 120 -31.46 5.83 -23.20
N SER A 121 -30.28 5.80 -22.59
CA SER A 121 -29.26 4.77 -22.84
C SER A 121 -29.81 3.36 -22.61
N GLN A 122 -30.02 2.61 -23.70
CA GLN A 122 -30.43 1.21 -23.67
C GLN A 122 -29.20 0.32 -23.45
N LEU A 123 -28.67 0.32 -22.23
CA LEU A 123 -27.81 -0.78 -21.79
C LEU A 123 -28.68 -1.99 -21.42
N PRO A 124 -28.29 -3.23 -21.78
CA PRO A 124 -28.98 -4.44 -21.36
C PRO A 124 -29.04 -4.52 -19.84
N SER A 125 -30.18 -5.00 -19.32
CA SER A 125 -30.58 -4.91 -17.89
C SER A 125 -29.55 -5.43 -16.87
N ARG A 126 -28.61 -6.28 -17.31
CA ARG A 126 -27.57 -6.90 -16.48
C ARG A 126 -26.34 -6.02 -16.23
N LEU A 127 -26.14 -4.95 -17.00
CA LEU A 127 -24.95 -4.09 -16.92
C LEU A 127 -25.26 -2.69 -16.35
N ARG A 128 -26.52 -2.43 -15.99
CA ARG A 128 -26.91 -1.16 -15.37
C ARG A 128 -26.67 -1.22 -13.87
N ALA A 129 -25.91 -0.27 -13.33
CA ALA A 129 -25.80 -0.08 -11.89
C ALA A 129 -27.20 0.14 -11.27
N PRO A 130 -27.57 -0.55 -10.18
CA PRO A 130 -28.80 -0.30 -9.46
C PRO A 130 -28.88 1.18 -9.08
N ARG A 131 -30.01 1.82 -9.37
CA ARG A 131 -30.24 3.25 -9.08
C ARG A 131 -30.33 3.57 -7.58
N SER A 132 -30.30 2.55 -6.73
CA SER A 132 -30.30 2.66 -5.27
C SER A 132 -29.23 1.75 -4.69
N SER A 133 -28.33 2.35 -3.91
CA SER A 133 -27.47 1.60 -2.99
C SER A 133 -28.36 0.96 -1.92
N PRO A 134 -28.16 -0.33 -1.56
CA PRO A 134 -28.86 -0.96 -0.44
C PRO A 134 -28.34 -0.46 0.93
N PHE A 135 -27.30 0.38 0.95
CA PHE A 135 -26.75 0.93 2.19
C PHE A 135 -27.37 2.29 2.52
N PRO A 136 -27.94 2.48 3.72
CA PRO A 136 -28.43 3.78 4.16
C PRO A 136 -27.28 4.77 4.19
N GLN A 137 -27.50 5.95 3.59
CA GLN A 137 -26.51 7.01 3.55
C GLN A 137 -26.38 7.62 4.95
N VAL A 138 -25.22 7.45 5.58
CA VAL A 138 -24.89 8.12 6.83
C VAL A 138 -24.49 9.57 6.53
N PRO A 139 -25.08 10.58 7.19
CA PRO A 139 -24.72 11.97 6.98
C PRO A 139 -23.36 12.24 7.60
N TRP A 140 -22.39 12.62 6.78
CA TRP A 140 -21.14 13.19 7.25
C TRP A 140 -21.43 14.65 7.66
N LYS A 141 -21.08 14.98 8.90
CA LYS A 141 -21.30 16.29 9.52
C LYS A 141 -20.15 17.26 9.17
N SER A 142 -20.53 18.51 8.89
CA SER A 142 -19.67 19.71 8.86
C SER A 142 -18.89 19.91 10.15
#